data_AF-A0A062VPW2-F1
#
_entry.id   AF-A0A062VPW2-F1
#
_cell.length_a   1.000
_cell.length_b   1.000
_cell.length_c   1.000
_cell.angle_alpha   90.00
_cell.angle_beta   90.00
_cell.angle_gamma   90.00
#
_symmetry.space_group_name_H-M   'P 1'
#
loop_
_entity.id
_entity.type
_entity.pdbx_description
1 polymer ?
#
loop_
_entity_poly.entity_id
_entity_poly.type
_entity_poly.pdbx_seq_one_letter_code
_entity_poly.pdbx_strand_id
1 'polypeptide(L)'
;MIVVNVNRSYAQTLSGELTLQEATEGDWYGINDAAVAQYGDVLVGVWNNRVVSVYDIVGHVRVDEGTRVRFQVQDSAEFGYLVGQPSPVGPWKAGQARPIVYVDTDVVRHGDAPQVEVGDAKRAVVRGYVLSVDDTGVATIIPPAGGSVLVSPASQGASVS
;
A
#
# COMPACT_ATOMS: atom_id res chain seq x y z
N MET A 1 3.50 7.37 2.94
CA MET A 1 2.88 6.25 3.67
C MET A 1 3.90 5.27 4.22
N ILE A 2 3.63 4.76 5.42
CA ILE A 2 4.42 3.74 6.12
C ILE A 2 3.66 2.42 6.00
N VAL A 3 4.30 1.39 5.44
CA VAL A 3 3.74 0.05 5.28
C VAL A 3 4.38 -0.89 6.28
N VAL A 4 3.56 -1.50 7.14
CA VAL A 4 3.99 -2.36 8.22
C VAL A 4 3.51 -3.79 8.03
N ASN A 5 4.40 -4.75 8.26
CA ASN A 5 4.05 -6.16 8.23
C ASN A 5 3.56 -6.59 9.62
N VAL A 6 2.28 -6.91 9.72
CA VAL A 6 1.62 -7.25 10.99
C VAL A 6 1.63 -8.76 11.27
N ASN A 7 2.45 -9.57 10.59
CA ASN A 7 2.47 -11.05 10.75
C ASN A 7 2.55 -11.54 12.20
N ARG A 8 3.24 -10.82 13.09
CA ARG A 8 3.36 -11.20 14.51
C ARG A 8 2.10 -10.85 15.31
N SER A 9 1.54 -9.66 15.12
CA SER A 9 0.37 -9.17 15.87
C SER A 9 -0.95 -9.66 15.26
N TYR A 10 -0.98 -10.02 13.98
CA TYR A 10 -2.19 -10.48 13.29
C TYR A 10 -2.69 -11.83 13.81
N ALA A 11 -1.81 -12.70 14.33
CA ALA A 11 -2.26 -13.92 14.99
C ALA A 11 -3.15 -13.61 16.22
N GLN A 12 -2.84 -12.52 16.93
CA GLN A 12 -3.59 -12.05 18.10
C GLN A 12 -4.88 -11.33 17.70
N THR A 13 -4.93 -10.75 16.50
CA THR A 13 -6.20 -10.22 15.98
C THR A 13 -7.16 -11.32 15.58
N LEU A 14 -6.65 -12.43 15.05
CA LEU A 14 -7.45 -13.63 14.76
C LEU A 14 -7.99 -14.31 16.03
N SER A 15 -7.27 -14.23 17.15
CA SER A 15 -7.74 -14.71 18.46
C SER A 15 -8.63 -13.72 19.20
N GLY A 16 -8.78 -12.49 18.70
CA GLY A 16 -9.57 -11.43 19.33
C GLY A 16 -8.90 -10.74 20.52
N GLU A 17 -7.61 -11.01 20.75
CA GLU A 17 -6.81 -10.34 21.79
C GLU A 17 -6.45 -8.89 21.42
N LEU A 18 -6.36 -8.60 20.11
CA LEU A 18 -6.10 -7.28 19.58
C LEU A 18 -7.10 -6.95 18.47
N THR A 19 -7.43 -5.68 18.34
CA THR A 19 -8.06 -5.15 17.13
C THR A 19 -7.02 -5.04 16.00
N LEU A 20 -7.48 -5.01 14.75
CA LEU A 20 -6.59 -4.72 13.61
C LEU A 20 -5.95 -3.34 13.72
N GLN A 21 -6.63 -2.37 14.33
CA GLN A 21 -6.09 -1.04 14.59
C GLN A 21 -4.91 -1.13 15.55
N GLU A 22 -5.07 -1.72 16.73
CA GLU A 22 -3.99 -1.88 17.72
C GLU A 22 -2.78 -2.64 17.14
N ALA A 23 -3.04 -3.69 16.36
CA ALA A 23 -2.00 -4.46 15.69
C ALA A 23 -1.22 -3.65 14.64
N THR A 24 -1.85 -2.64 14.02
CA THR A 24 -1.25 -1.79 13.00
C THR A 24 -0.57 -0.57 13.60
N GLU A 25 -1.21 0.10 14.58
CA GLU A 25 -0.63 1.21 15.36
C GLU A 25 0.73 0.82 15.92
N GLY A 26 0.77 -0.34 16.60
CA GLY A 26 1.97 -1.06 17.02
C GLY A 26 3.01 -0.27 17.81
N ASP A 27 4.09 -0.94 18.20
CA ASP A 27 5.31 -0.29 18.70
C ASP A 27 6.44 -0.59 17.71
N TRP A 28 6.58 0.26 16.70
CA TRP A 28 7.47 0.00 15.58
C TRP A 28 8.88 0.48 15.88
N TYR A 29 9.84 -0.45 15.86
CA TYR A 29 11.25 -0.16 16.05
C TYR A 29 11.92 0.32 14.76
N GLY A 30 12.77 1.35 14.87
CA GLY A 30 13.66 1.77 13.78
C GLY A 30 13.04 2.74 12.77
N ILE A 31 11.89 3.35 13.09
CA ILE A 31 11.33 4.49 12.35
C ILE A 31 11.86 5.79 13.00
N ASN A 32 12.66 6.56 12.27
CA ASN A 32 13.21 7.84 12.75
C ASN A 32 12.28 9.02 12.42
N ASP A 33 12.52 10.18 13.03
CA ASP A 33 11.65 11.36 12.84
C ASP A 33 11.63 11.85 11.39
N ALA A 34 12.74 11.71 10.66
CA ALA A 34 12.79 12.06 9.24
C ALA A 34 11.84 11.20 8.40
N ALA A 35 11.78 9.89 8.66
CA ALA A 35 10.85 8.99 7.98
C ALA A 35 9.40 9.28 8.37
N VAL A 36 9.13 9.63 9.63
CA VAL A 36 7.79 10.08 10.05
C VAL A 36 7.41 11.37 9.33
N ALA A 37 8.30 12.36 9.25
CA ALA A 37 8.02 13.62 8.56
C ALA A 37 7.79 13.43 7.05
N GLN A 38 8.52 12.50 6.42
CA GLN A 38 8.43 12.27 4.98
C GLN A 38 7.27 11.34 4.58
N TYR A 39 6.97 10.32 5.37
CA TYR A 39 6.03 9.25 4.99
C TYR A 39 4.89 9.03 5.98
N GLY A 40 4.85 9.76 7.09
CA GLY A 40 3.91 9.58 8.20
C GLY A 40 2.55 10.22 7.96
N ASP A 41 2.02 10.11 6.75
CA ASP A 41 0.67 10.55 6.36
C ASP A 41 -0.34 9.41 6.43
N VAL A 42 0.02 8.21 5.98
CA VAL A 42 -0.84 7.03 5.96
C VAL A 42 -0.08 5.81 6.50
N LEU A 43 -0.75 5.01 7.33
CA LEU A 43 -0.26 3.75 7.87
C LEU A 43 -1.00 2.56 7.24
N VAL A 44 -0.26 1.61 6.66
CA VAL A 44 -0.83 0.46 5.96
C VAL A 44 -0.37 -0.83 6.63
N GLY A 45 -1.31 -1.63 7.16
CA GLY A 45 -1.03 -2.95 7.70
C GLY A 45 -1.11 -4.02 6.62
N VAL A 46 -0.06 -4.85 6.50
CA VAL A 46 0.03 -5.95 5.53
C VAL A 46 0.20 -7.29 6.24
N TRP A 47 -0.61 -8.26 5.85
CA TRP A 47 -0.52 -9.66 6.27
C TRP A 47 -0.60 -10.57 5.05
N ASN A 48 0.27 -11.59 4.96
CA ASN A 48 0.30 -12.52 3.82
C ASN A 48 0.26 -11.83 2.43
N ASN A 49 1.05 -10.76 2.29
CA ASN A 49 1.15 -9.95 1.07
C ASN A 49 -0.16 -9.28 0.62
N ARG A 50 -1.12 -9.13 1.53
CA ARG A 50 -2.37 -8.39 1.33
C ARG A 50 -2.50 -7.28 2.36
N VAL A 51 -3.08 -6.16 1.93
CA VAL A 51 -3.44 -5.07 2.83
C VAL A 51 -4.64 -5.51 3.67
N VAL A 52 -4.51 -5.40 4.98
CA VAL A 52 -5.56 -5.76 5.96
C VAL A 52 -6.10 -4.55 6.70
N SER A 53 -5.40 -3.43 6.69
CA SER A 53 -5.79 -2.17 7.33
C SER A 53 -5.12 -0.98 6.66
N VAL A 54 -5.81 0.16 6.64
CA VAL A 54 -5.30 1.42 6.11
C VAL A 54 -5.85 2.57 6.93
N TYR A 55 -4.96 3.40 7.48
CA TYR A 55 -5.34 4.49 8.35
C TYR A 55 -4.59 5.77 8.00
N ASP A 56 -5.23 6.92 8.18
CA ASP A 56 -4.54 8.22 8.19
C ASP A 56 -3.84 8.37 9.55
N ILE A 57 -2.57 8.81 9.52
CA ILE A 57 -1.81 9.07 10.74
C ILE A 57 -2.16 10.47 11.22
N VAL A 58 -2.75 10.57 12.42
CA VAL A 58 -3.13 11.85 13.04
C VAL A 58 -2.15 12.29 14.12
N GLY A 59 -1.27 11.39 14.55
CA GLY A 59 -0.26 11.67 15.55
C GLY A 59 0.68 10.48 15.76
N HIS A 60 1.73 10.68 16.54
CA HIS A 60 2.60 9.61 16.98
C HIS A 60 3.23 9.94 18.34
N VAL A 61 3.58 8.89 19.08
CA VAL A 61 4.31 9.00 20.33
C VAL A 61 5.55 8.12 20.30
N ARG A 62 6.60 8.59 20.97
CA ARG A 62 7.84 7.86 21.19
C ARG A 62 7.70 7.03 22.45
N VAL A 63 7.89 5.72 22.34
CA VAL A 63 7.82 4.77 23.46
C VAL A 63 9.15 4.04 23.62
N ASP A 64 9.33 3.31 24.72
CA ASP A 64 10.56 2.60 25.07
C ASP A 64 11.80 3.49 24.95
N GLU A 65 11.81 4.56 25.74
CA GLU A 65 12.90 5.55 25.79
C GLU A 65 13.22 6.19 24.41
N GLY A 66 12.24 6.21 23.51
CA GLY A 66 12.36 6.79 22.17
C GLY A 66 12.80 5.82 21.08
N THR A 67 13.03 4.54 21.41
CA THR A 67 13.47 3.53 20.44
C THR A 67 12.35 3.05 19.51
N ARG A 68 11.08 3.21 19.90
CA ARG A 68 9.91 2.79 19.13
C ARG A 68 8.93 3.93 18.91
N VAL A 69 8.15 3.82 17.83
CA VAL A 69 7.05 4.73 17.49
C VAL A 69 5.75 3.99 17.58
N ARG A 70 4.78 4.56 18.30
CA ARG A 70 3.38 4.19 18.22
C ARG A 70 2.61 5.27 17.49
N PHE A 71 1.86 4.89 16.46
CA PHE A 71 1.03 5.82 15.71
C PHE A 71 -0.34 5.96 16.35
N GLN A 72 -0.91 7.15 16.24
CA GLN A 72 -2.32 7.44 16.50
C GLN A 72 -2.99 7.60 15.15
N VAL A 73 -4.08 6.89 14.91
CA VAL A 73 -4.64 6.76 13.57
C VAL A 73 -6.16 6.82 13.55
N GLN A 74 -6.71 7.04 12.35
CA GLN A 74 -8.14 6.94 12.05
C GLN A 74 -8.32 6.27 10.68
N ASP A 75 -9.49 5.69 10.40
CA ASP A 75 -9.77 5.07 9.09
C ASP A 75 -9.49 6.04 7.94
N SER A 76 -8.70 5.60 6.95
CA SER A 76 -8.38 6.41 5.78
C SER A 76 -9.53 6.39 4.79
N ALA A 77 -10.23 7.51 4.63
CA ALA A 77 -11.26 7.65 3.60
C ALA A 77 -10.66 7.64 2.19
N GLU A 78 -9.48 8.25 2.01
CA GLU A 78 -8.82 8.34 0.71
C GLU A 78 -8.25 6.98 0.28
N PHE A 79 -7.56 6.27 1.16
CA PHE A 79 -6.83 5.04 0.81
C PHE A 79 -7.51 3.75 1.28
N GLY A 80 -8.68 3.83 1.91
CA GLY A 80 -9.43 2.66 2.40
C GLY A 80 -9.72 1.62 1.32
N TYR A 81 -9.79 2.02 0.04
CA TYR A 81 -9.95 1.10 -1.09
C TYR A 81 -8.80 0.10 -1.26
N LEU A 82 -7.64 0.33 -0.62
CA LEU A 82 -6.51 -0.60 -0.66
C LEU A 82 -6.76 -1.85 0.21
N VAL A 83 -7.69 -1.82 1.18
CA VAL A 83 -7.99 -2.98 2.02
C VAL A 83 -8.43 -4.16 1.15
N GLY A 84 -7.82 -5.33 1.37
CA GLY A 84 -8.05 -6.56 0.60
C GLY A 84 -7.23 -6.68 -0.69
N GLN A 85 -6.60 -5.59 -1.14
CA GLN A 85 -5.72 -5.58 -2.32
C GLN A 85 -4.34 -6.19 -2.01
N PRO A 86 -3.56 -6.57 -3.03
CA PRO A 86 -2.15 -6.87 -2.86
C PRO A 86 -1.39 -5.72 -2.19
N SER A 87 -0.37 -6.05 -1.40
CA SER A 87 0.54 -5.08 -0.79
C SER A 87 1.08 -4.09 -1.84
N PRO A 88 1.09 -2.77 -1.55
CA PRO A 88 1.68 -1.76 -2.45
C PRO A 88 3.21 -1.84 -2.50
N VAL A 89 3.82 -2.61 -1.59
CA VAL A 89 5.25 -2.92 -1.60
C VAL A 89 5.47 -4.36 -2.05
N GLY A 90 6.63 -4.62 -2.66
CA GLY A 90 7.05 -5.96 -3.08
C GLY A 90 6.91 -7.01 -1.98
N PRO A 91 6.83 -8.30 -2.34
CA PRO A 91 6.51 -9.36 -1.40
C PRO A 91 7.52 -9.42 -0.25
N TRP A 92 6.99 -9.42 0.97
CA TRP A 92 7.79 -9.62 2.19
C TRP A 92 8.46 -10.99 2.14
N LYS A 93 9.78 -11.03 2.31
CA LYS A 93 10.51 -12.30 2.38
C LYS A 93 10.39 -12.89 3.78
N ALA A 94 10.17 -14.20 3.87
CA ALA A 94 10.21 -14.91 5.15
C ALA A 94 11.57 -14.66 5.84
N GLY A 95 11.54 -14.26 7.11
CA GLY A 95 12.75 -13.91 7.87
C GLY A 95 13.28 -12.49 7.66
N GLN A 96 12.59 -11.63 6.89
CA GLN A 96 12.95 -10.22 6.77
C GLN A 96 12.94 -9.54 8.15
N ALA A 97 14.10 -9.05 8.58
CA ALA A 97 14.31 -8.55 9.93
C ALA A 97 13.56 -7.24 10.25
N ARG A 98 13.22 -6.45 9.22
CA ARG A 98 12.53 -5.15 9.36
C ARG A 98 11.14 -5.25 8.76
N PRO A 99 10.07 -5.21 9.58
CA PRO A 99 8.69 -5.31 9.12
C PRO A 99 8.13 -3.95 8.67
N ILE A 100 8.97 -3.04 8.14
CA ILE A 100 8.57 -1.66 7.77
C ILE A 100 9.17 -1.32 6.40
N VAL A 101 8.35 -0.75 5.51
CA VAL A 101 8.75 -0.20 4.21
C VAL A 101 8.05 1.16 4.02
N TYR A 102 8.73 2.10 3.36
CA TYR A 102 8.21 3.42 3.06
C TYR A 102 7.81 3.54 1.60
N VAL A 103 6.67 4.16 1.33
CA VAL A 103 6.17 4.44 -0.02
C VAL A 103 5.68 5.88 -0.06
N ASP A 104 6.02 6.61 -1.11
CA ASP A 104 5.46 7.93 -1.36
C ASP A 104 3.95 7.80 -1.64
N THR A 105 3.10 8.56 -0.94
CA THR A 105 1.65 8.49 -1.19
C THR A 105 1.28 8.93 -2.58
N ASP A 106 2.04 9.83 -3.20
CA ASP A 106 1.76 10.28 -4.55
C ASP A 106 1.94 9.18 -5.59
N VAL A 107 2.84 8.22 -5.36
CA VAL A 107 2.99 7.01 -6.19
C VAL A 107 1.70 6.18 -6.18
N VAL A 108 1.05 6.05 -5.02
CA VAL A 108 -0.19 5.29 -4.86
C VAL A 108 -1.42 6.10 -5.33
N ARG A 109 -1.42 7.41 -5.08
CA ARG A 109 -2.51 8.34 -5.42
C ARG A 109 -2.63 8.62 -6.91
N HIS A 110 -1.50 8.81 -7.59
CA HIS A 110 -1.41 9.21 -9.00
C HIS A 110 -1.14 8.03 -9.94
N GLY A 111 -0.81 6.85 -9.43
CA GLY A 111 -0.81 5.62 -10.22
C GLY A 111 0.44 5.40 -11.07
N ASP A 112 1.52 6.15 -10.84
CA ASP A 112 2.87 5.76 -11.29
C ASP A 112 3.39 4.62 -10.39
N ALA A 113 2.61 3.55 -10.27
CA ALA A 113 3.06 2.34 -9.64
C ALA A 113 4.31 1.87 -10.39
N PRO A 114 5.45 1.66 -9.72
CA PRO A 114 6.66 1.18 -10.38
C PRO A 114 6.31 -0.09 -11.16
N GLN A 115 6.66 -0.13 -12.45
CA GLN A 115 6.43 -1.28 -13.32
C GLN A 115 7.04 -2.52 -12.66
N VAL A 116 6.20 -3.47 -12.28
CA VAL A 116 6.66 -4.78 -11.84
C VAL A 116 6.60 -5.70 -13.03
N GLU A 117 7.76 -6.24 -13.42
CA GLU A 117 7.84 -7.32 -14.40
C GLU A 117 7.24 -8.59 -13.76
N VAL A 118 6.21 -9.14 -14.38
CA VAL A 118 5.54 -10.38 -13.98
C VAL A 118 5.62 -11.36 -15.14
N GLY A 119 6.64 -12.22 -15.13
CA GLY A 119 6.99 -13.03 -16.30
C GLY A 119 7.49 -12.12 -17.42
N ASP A 120 6.83 -12.20 -18.59
CA ASP A 120 7.12 -11.36 -19.76
C ASP A 120 6.21 -10.13 -19.87
N ALA A 121 5.43 -9.82 -18.82
CA ALA A 121 4.43 -8.76 -18.83
C ALA A 121 4.73 -7.63 -17.83
N LYS A 122 4.40 -6.40 -18.22
CA LYS A 122 4.45 -5.21 -17.35
C LYS A 122 3.14 -5.01 -16.62
N ARG A 123 3.18 -4.91 -15.29
CA ARG A 123 1.98 -4.75 -14.45
C ARG A 123 1.98 -3.43 -13.68
N ALA A 124 0.83 -2.76 -13.65
CA ALA A 124 0.54 -1.60 -12.81
C ALA A 124 -0.80 -1.78 -12.08
N VAL A 125 -0.93 -1.18 -10.89
CA VAL A 125 -2.20 -1.14 -10.14
C VAL A 125 -2.54 0.31 -9.87
N VAL A 126 -3.67 0.78 -10.40
CA VAL A 126 -4.11 2.18 -10.32
C VAL A 126 -5.49 2.21 -9.69
N ARG A 127 -5.62 2.69 -8.45
CA ARG A 127 -6.92 2.81 -7.75
C ARG A 127 -7.77 1.52 -7.79
N GLY A 128 -7.13 0.36 -7.62
CA GLY A 128 -7.77 -0.97 -7.68
C GLY A 128 -7.96 -1.54 -9.09
N TYR A 129 -7.68 -0.78 -10.14
CA TYR A 129 -7.60 -1.29 -11.50
C TYR A 129 -6.24 -1.94 -11.73
N VAL A 130 -6.22 -3.18 -12.22
CA VAL A 130 -4.98 -3.87 -12.59
C VAL A 130 -4.80 -3.77 -14.09
N LEU A 131 -3.73 -3.11 -14.54
CA LEU A 131 -3.30 -3.12 -15.94
C LEU A 131 -2.12 -4.10 -16.09
N SER A 132 -2.22 -4.98 -17.08
CA SER A 132 -1.12 -5.86 -17.51
C SER A 132 -0.93 -5.72 -19.02
N VAL A 133 0.30 -5.51 -19.47
CA VAL A 133 0.66 -5.50 -20.90
C VAL A 133 1.68 -6.59 -21.16
N ASP A 134 1.36 -7.51 -22.05
CA ASP A 134 2.28 -8.59 -22.43
C ASP A 134 3.32 -8.16 -23.48
N ASP A 135 4.24 -9.07 -23.81
CA ASP A 135 5.32 -8.89 -24.77
C ASP A 135 4.83 -8.70 -26.22
N THR A 136 3.59 -9.10 -26.51
CA THR A 136 2.92 -8.85 -27.80
C THR A 136 2.21 -7.50 -27.86
N GLY A 137 2.17 -6.77 -26.74
CA GLY A 137 1.54 -5.46 -26.61
C GLY A 137 0.05 -5.51 -26.30
N VAL A 138 -0.50 -6.65 -25.88
CA VAL A 138 -1.91 -6.78 -25.49
C VAL A 138 -2.08 -6.30 -24.05
N ALA A 139 -2.98 -5.32 -23.86
CA ALA A 139 -3.32 -4.76 -22.56
C ALA A 139 -4.57 -5.44 -21.97
N THR A 140 -4.48 -5.95 -20.75
CA THR A 140 -5.59 -6.44 -19.93
C THR A 140 -5.84 -5.47 -18.78
N ILE A 141 -7.09 -5.03 -18.60
CA ILE A 141 -7.51 -4.18 -17.48
C ILE A 141 -8.55 -4.94 -16.64
N ILE A 142 -8.27 -5.11 -15.36
CA ILE A 142 -9.19 -5.69 -14.39
C ILE A 142 -9.71 -4.58 -13.47
N PRO A 143 -10.97 -4.16 -13.58
CA PRO A 143 -11.54 -3.17 -12.68
C PRO A 143 -11.83 -3.77 -11.29
N PRO A 144 -11.83 -2.95 -10.23
CA PRO A 144 -12.36 -3.37 -8.93
C PRO A 144 -13.88 -3.58 -9.00
N ALA A 145 -14.46 -4.22 -7.98
CA ALA A 145 -15.91 -4.42 -7.92
C ALA A 145 -16.67 -3.08 -8.04
N GLY A 146 -17.63 -3.01 -8.97
CA GLY A 146 -18.37 -1.77 -9.27
C GLY A 146 -17.61 -0.75 -10.13
N GLY A 147 -16.35 -1.01 -10.48
CA GLY A 147 -15.56 -0.18 -11.37
C GLY A 147 -15.91 -0.43 -12.85
N SER A 148 -15.81 0.63 -13.66
CA SER A 148 -15.97 0.57 -15.12
C SER A 148 -14.69 0.98 -15.83
N VAL A 149 -14.44 0.44 -17.01
CA VAL A 149 -13.35 0.85 -17.91
C VAL A 149 -13.96 1.51 -19.14
N LEU A 150 -13.58 2.75 -19.43
CA LEU A 150 -13.91 3.42 -20.69
C LEU A 150 -12.65 3.43 -21.57
N VAL A 151 -12.73 2.79 -22.73
CA VAL A 151 -11.66 2.79 -23.72
C VAL A 151 -12.02 3.80 -24.80
N SER A 152 -11.22 4.85 -24.94
CA SER A 152 -11.33 5.80 -26.05
C SER A 152 -10.19 5.58 -27.02
N PRO A 153 -10.44 5.56 -28.34
CA PRO A 153 -9.36 5.53 -29.31
C PRO A 153 -8.50 6.77 -29.12
N ALA A 154 -7.18 6.63 -29.32
CA ALA A 154 -6.32 7.80 -29.40
C ALA A 154 -6.84 8.68 -30.54
N SER A 155 -7.25 9.91 -30.21
CA SER A 155 -7.43 10.93 -31.22
C SER A 155 -6.06 11.15 -31.85
N GLN A 156 -5.83 10.55 -33.02
CA GLN A 156 -4.75 11.01 -33.89
C GLN A 156 -5.01 12.51 -34.07
N GLY A 157 -4.13 13.34 -33.50
CA GLY A 157 -4.17 14.77 -33.75
C GLY A 157 -4.23 14.94 -35.26
N ALA A 158 -5.32 15.53 -35.75
CA ALA A 158 -5.42 15.91 -37.14
C ALA A 158 -4.31 16.93 -37.38
N SER A 159 -3.16 16.47 -37.88
CA SER A 159 -2.26 17.30 -38.65
C SER A 159 -3.00 17.65 -39.94
N VAL A 160 -3.80 18.71 -39.87
CA VAL A 160 -4.28 19.42 -41.04
C VAL A 160 -3.08 20.22 -41.54
N SER A 161 -2.55 19.74 -42.67
CA SER A 161 -1.69 20.37 -43.69
C SER A 161 -0.97 21.67 -43.36
#